data_AF-A0A2D5IF88-F1
#
_entry.id   AF-A0A2D5IF88-F1
#
_cell.length_a   1.000
_cell.length_b   1.000
_cell.length_c   1.000
_cell.angle_alpha   90.00
_cell.angle_beta   90.00
_cell.angle_gamma   90.00
#
_symmetry.space_group_name_H-M   'P 1'
#
loop_
_entity.id
_entity.type
_entity.pdbx_description
1 polymer ?
#
loop_
_entity_poly.entity_id
_entity_poly.type
_entity_poly.pdbx_seq_one_letter_code
_entity_poly.pdbx_strand_id
1 'polypeptide(L)'
;MNKIGVKKFHFRSIAAFLVVFFAFSSAMADTRRYKFDVLIRGIKAGQLRYAIEIKGASYGVHGILESTGLVGLLVRYHFDAQAVGKHFGNQYQPEHY
;
A
#
# COMPACT_ATOMS: atom_id res chain seq x y z
N MET A 1 -27.30 -11.72 -59.07
CA MET A 1 -26.48 -10.58 -58.60
C MET A 1 -27.12 -9.99 -57.36
N ASN A 2 -26.57 -10.25 -56.16
CA ASN A 2 -26.98 -9.54 -54.95
C ASN A 2 -25.72 -9.25 -54.12
N LYS A 3 -25.31 -7.99 -54.06
CA LYS A 3 -24.10 -7.58 -53.33
C LYS A 3 -24.49 -7.31 -51.88
N ILE A 4 -24.12 -8.23 -50.99
CA ILE A 4 -24.23 -8.06 -49.54
C ILE A 4 -23.18 -7.02 -49.12
N GLY A 5 -23.63 -5.79 -48.89
CA GLY A 5 -22.80 -4.70 -48.37
C GLY A 5 -22.48 -4.94 -46.91
N VAL A 6 -21.29 -5.48 -46.62
CA VAL A 6 -20.79 -5.64 -45.25
C VAL A 6 -20.48 -4.24 -44.69
N LYS A 7 -21.29 -3.82 -43.72
CA LYS A 7 -21.19 -2.55 -43.01
C LYS A 7 -19.89 -2.51 -42.18
N LYS A 8 -18.78 -2.08 -42.78
CA LYS A 8 -17.51 -1.78 -42.09
C LYS A 8 -17.63 -0.46 -41.34
N PHE A 9 -18.36 -0.44 -40.23
CA PHE A 9 -18.37 0.70 -39.34
C PHE A 9 -18.41 0.17 -37.91
N HIS A 10 -17.62 0.78 -37.02
CA HIS A 10 -17.55 0.57 -35.55
C HIS A 10 -16.47 -0.36 -34.94
N PHE A 11 -15.67 -1.13 -35.70
CA PHE A 11 -14.63 -1.97 -35.04
C PHE A 11 -13.46 -1.15 -34.47
N ARG A 12 -13.02 -0.09 -35.19
CA ARG A 12 -11.86 0.73 -34.79
C ARG A 12 -12.17 1.64 -33.58
N SER A 13 -13.42 2.07 -33.44
CA SER A 13 -13.87 2.94 -32.35
C SER A 13 -13.96 2.20 -31.01
N ILE A 14 -14.38 0.92 -31.03
CA ILE A 14 -14.44 0.07 -29.82
C ILE A 14 -13.03 -0.23 -29.31
N ALA A 15 -12.09 -0.53 -30.21
CA ALA A 15 -10.69 -0.77 -29.85
C ALA A 15 -10.03 0.46 -29.19
N ALA A 16 -10.29 1.66 -29.70
CA ALA A 16 -9.79 2.90 -29.09
C ALA A 16 -10.38 3.14 -27.68
N PHE A 17 -11.65 2.80 -27.47
CA PHE A 17 -12.31 2.93 -26.16
C PHE A 17 -11.76 1.96 -25.11
N LEU A 18 -11.43 0.73 -25.53
CA LEU A 18 -10.82 -0.29 -24.64
C LEU A 18 -9.42 0.08 -24.16
N VAL A 19 -8.60 0.69 -25.02
CA VAL A 19 -7.24 1.14 -24.65
C VAL A 19 -7.29 2.27 -23.62
N VAL A 20 -8.23 3.21 -23.76
CA VAL A 20 -8.43 4.29 -22.78
C VAL A 20 -8.92 3.74 -21.44
N PHE A 21 -9.81 2.74 -21.44
CA PHE A 21 -10.34 2.16 -20.20
C PHE A 21 -9.26 1.45 -19.36
N PHE A 22 -8.33 0.73 -20.01
CA PHE A 22 -7.21 0.08 -19.31
C PHE A 22 -6.13 1.07 -18.85
N ALA A 23 -5.92 2.17 -19.57
CA ALA A 23 -4.91 3.17 -19.20
C ALA A 23 -5.23 3.92 -17.89
N PHE A 24 -6.50 3.92 -17.45
CA PHE A 24 -6.94 4.61 -16.23
C PHE A 24 -6.92 3.75 -14.96
N SER A 25 -6.63 2.45 -15.03
CA SER A 25 -6.53 1.59 -13.83
C SER A 25 -5.17 1.64 -13.15
N SER A 26 -4.59 2.83 -12.98
CA SER A 26 -3.49 2.99 -12.03
C SER A 26 -4.05 2.75 -10.63
N ALA A 27 -3.73 1.61 -10.02
CA ALA A 27 -4.07 1.33 -8.63
C ALA A 27 -3.50 2.47 -7.76
N MET A 28 -4.37 3.32 -7.24
CA MET A 28 -3.98 4.38 -6.32
C MET A 28 -3.43 3.72 -5.06
N ALA A 29 -2.24 4.14 -4.64
CA ALA A 29 -1.67 3.66 -3.40
C ALA A 29 -2.47 4.25 -2.23
N ASP A 30 -3.04 3.39 -1.39
CA ASP A 30 -3.67 3.78 -0.13
C ASP A 30 -2.64 3.68 0.99
N THR A 31 -2.26 4.83 1.55
CA THR A 31 -1.29 4.90 2.64
C THR A 31 -1.99 5.27 3.95
N ARG A 32 -1.92 4.36 4.92
CA ARG A 32 -2.45 4.57 6.27
C ARG A 32 -1.31 4.66 7.26
N ARG A 33 -1.40 5.64 8.17
CA ARG A 33 -0.37 5.93 9.18
C ARG A 33 -0.97 5.78 10.56
N TYR A 34 -0.20 5.17 11.44
CA TYR A 34 -0.60 4.89 12.80
C TYR A 34 0.49 5.29 13.77
N LYS A 35 0.07 5.68 14.99
CA LYS A 35 0.96 6.08 16.07
C LYS A 35 0.40 5.59 17.40
N PHE A 36 1.25 4.93 18.16
CA PHE A 36 0.91 4.36 19.47
C PHE A 36 1.99 4.72 20.48
N ASP A 37 1.56 5.06 21.69
CA ASP A 37 2.46 5.22 22.82
C ASP A 37 2.75 3.86 23.46
N VAL A 38 4.02 3.61 23.77
CA VAL A 38 4.45 2.40 24.46
C VAL A 38 4.54 2.70 25.95
N LEU A 39 3.70 2.03 26.74
CA LEU A 39 3.63 2.18 28.19
C LEU A 39 4.26 0.98 28.88
N ILE A 40 5.19 1.23 29.81
CA ILE A 40 5.73 0.21 30.72
C ILE A 40 5.27 0.59 32.12
N ARG A 41 4.43 -0.28 32.73
CA ARG A 41 3.84 -0.03 34.06
C ARG A 41 3.15 1.35 34.17
N GLY A 42 2.48 1.78 33.10
CA GLY A 42 1.79 3.08 33.02
C GLY A 42 2.68 4.28 32.70
N ILE A 43 4.00 4.10 32.60
CA ILE A 43 4.96 5.16 32.26
C ILE A 43 5.23 5.10 30.74
N LYS A 44 5.16 6.24 30.06
CA LYS A 44 5.52 6.34 28.64
C LYS A 44 7.01 6.07 28.44
N ALA A 45 7.30 4.92 27.83
CA ALA A 45 8.65 4.46 27.54
C ALA A 45 9.10 4.79 26.11
N GLY A 46 8.14 4.99 25.20
CA GLY A 46 8.44 5.19 23.78
C GLY A 46 7.21 5.42 22.94
N GLN A 47 7.42 5.38 21.63
CA GLN A 47 6.39 5.53 20.62
C GLN A 47 6.68 4.60 19.45
N LEU A 48 5.64 3.88 19.02
CA LEU A 48 5.62 3.15 17.76
C LEU A 48 4.90 4.01 16.73
N ARG A 49 5.56 4.30 15.61
CA ARG A 49 4.95 4.84 14.39
C ARG A 49 5.04 3.79 13.32
N TYR A 50 3.97 3.54 12.57
CA TYR A 50 4.09 2.74 11.37
C TYR A 50 3.18 3.25 10.26
N ALA A 51 3.59 3.00 9.02
CA ALA A 51 2.84 3.28 7.82
C ALA A 51 2.63 1.97 7.05
N ILE A 52 1.42 1.79 6.51
CA ILE A 52 1.08 0.71 5.60
C ILE A 52 0.67 1.35 4.28
N GLU A 53 1.35 0.97 3.21
CA GLU A 53 1.01 1.32 1.84
C GLU A 53 0.41 0.10 1.15
N ILE A 54 -0.78 0.23 0.57
CA ILE A 54 -1.42 -0.80 -0.25
C ILE A 54 -1.53 -0.30 -1.68
N LYS A 55 -0.96 -1.03 -2.64
CA LYS A 55 -1.02 -0.71 -4.06
C LYS A 55 -1.42 -1.94 -4.86
N GLY A 56 -2.71 -2.05 -5.18
CA GLY A 56 -3.26 -3.25 -5.81
C GLY A 56 -3.07 -4.47 -4.92
N ALA A 57 -2.40 -5.51 -5.41
CA ALA A 57 -2.05 -6.72 -4.66
C ALA A 57 -0.74 -6.61 -3.86
N SER A 58 -0.02 -5.50 -3.96
CA SER A 58 1.23 -5.28 -3.23
C SER A 58 0.99 -4.48 -1.96
N TYR A 59 1.80 -4.75 -0.95
CA TYR A 59 1.84 -3.95 0.27
C TYR A 59 3.29 -3.61 0.67
N GLY A 60 3.43 -2.48 1.34
CA GLY A 60 4.64 -2.10 2.06
C GLY A 60 4.29 -1.66 3.48
N VAL A 61 5.12 -2.02 4.45
CA VAL A 61 5.03 -1.54 5.83
C VAL A 61 6.37 -0.97 6.22
N HIS A 62 6.35 0.18 6.89
CA HIS A 62 7.52 0.78 7.53
C HIS A 62 7.15 1.18 8.96
N GLY A 63 7.92 0.73 9.93
CA GLY A 63 7.69 0.92 11.36
C GLY A 63 8.94 1.43 12.06
N ILE A 64 8.75 2.44 12.90
CA ILE A 64 9.78 3.01 13.76
C ILE A 64 9.31 2.90 15.21
N LEU A 65 10.08 2.21 16.04
CA LEU A 65 9.89 2.14 17.48
C LEU A 65 11.06 2.85 18.18
N GLU A 66 10.76 3.93 18.89
CA GLU A 66 11.80 4.74 19.54
C GLU A 66 11.42 5.11 20.98
N SER A 67 12.44 5.21 21.82
CA SER A 67 12.30 5.75 23.18
C SER A 67 11.94 7.24 23.12
N THR A 68 11.02 7.69 23.97
CA THR A 68 10.61 9.10 24.05
C THR A 68 10.36 9.51 25.50
N GLY A 69 10.16 10.80 25.76
CA GLY A 69 9.88 11.32 27.10
C GLY A 69 11.02 11.11 28.09
N LEU A 70 10.69 11.01 29.38
CA LEU A 70 11.67 10.86 30.46
C LEU A 70 12.47 9.56 30.37
N VAL A 71 11.81 8.47 29.95
CA VAL A 71 12.51 7.18 29.76
C VAL A 71 13.57 7.29 28.67
N GLY A 72 13.31 8.03 27.58
CA GLY A 72 14.29 8.30 26.53
C GLY A 72 15.51 9.14 26.94
N LEU A 73 15.47 9.80 28.11
CA LEU A 73 16.65 10.45 28.68
C LEU A 73 17.59 9.44 29.36
N LEU A 74 17.03 8.35 29.88
CA LEU A 74 17.78 7.31 30.61
C LEU A 74 18.24 6.19 29.69
N VAL A 75 17.36 5.73 28.79
CA VAL A 75 17.61 4.63 27.88
C VAL A 75 17.12 5.01 26.49
N ARG A 76 18.07 5.13 25.55
CA ARG A 76 17.78 5.44 24.15
C ARG A 76 17.76 4.17 23.33
N TYR A 77 16.66 3.96 22.61
CA TYR A 77 16.56 2.94 21.58
C TYR A 77 15.84 3.49 20.36
N HIS A 78 16.18 2.93 19.20
CA HIS A 78 15.55 3.23 17.93
C HIS A 78 15.60 1.97 17.07
N PHE A 79 14.44 1.45 16.72
CA PHE A 79 14.29 0.30 15.85
C PHE A 79 13.54 0.74 14.61
N ASP A 80 14.15 0.47 13.46
CA ASP A 80 13.56 0.64 12.14
C ASP A 80 13.28 -0.76 11.59
N ALA A 81 12.04 -1.00 11.20
CA ALA A 81 11.59 -2.26 10.64
C ALA A 81 10.75 -1.98 9.39
N GLN A 82 11.00 -2.75 8.34
CA GLN A 82 10.24 -2.66 7.10
C GLN A 82 9.80 -4.06 6.67
N ALA A 83 8.79 -4.12 5.81
CA ALA A 83 8.39 -5.33 5.14
C ALA A 83 7.68 -4.98 3.84
N VAL A 84 7.96 -5.73 2.78
CA VAL A 84 7.26 -5.59 1.50
C VAL A 84 6.82 -6.96 1.01
N GLY A 85 5.70 -7.00 0.31
CA GLY A 85 5.21 -8.26 -0.25
C GLY A 85 3.87 -8.11 -0.94
N LYS A 86 3.14 -9.23 -0.99
CA LYS A 86 1.82 -9.32 -1.61
C LYS A 86 0.76 -9.65 -0.59
N HIS A 87 -0.44 -9.16 -0.81
CA HIS A 87 -1.61 -9.51 -0.03
C HIS A 87 -2.71 -10.09 -0.92
N PHE A 88 -3.41 -11.08 -0.38
CA PHE A 88 -4.53 -11.75 -1.02
C PHE A 88 -5.70 -11.71 -0.03
N GLY A 89 -6.51 -10.65 -0.12
CA GLY A 89 -7.54 -10.37 0.88
C GLY A 89 -6.90 -10.04 2.23
N ASN A 90 -7.14 -10.88 3.24
CA ASN A 90 -6.59 -10.68 4.59
C ASN A 90 -5.31 -11.50 4.87
N GLN A 91 -4.74 -12.14 3.84
CA GLN A 91 -3.51 -12.91 3.94
C GLN A 91 -2.33 -12.09 3.41
N TYR A 92 -1.29 -11.94 4.22
CA TYR A 92 -0.06 -11.22 3.87
C TYR A 92 1.08 -12.22 3.65
N GLN A 93 1.69 -12.15 2.47
CA GLN A 93 2.85 -12.95 2.07
C GLN A 93 4.05 -12.00 1.89
N PRO A 94 4.93 -11.91 2.90
CA PRO A 94 6.12 -11.07 2.82
C PRO A 94 7.11 -11.66 1.82
N GLU A 95 7.65 -10.81 0.98
CA GLU A 95 8.74 -11.15 0.06
C GLU A 95 10.09 -10.72 0.67
N HIS A 96 10.12 -9.60 1.42
CA HIS A 96 11.30 -9.09 2.11
C HIS A 96 10.96 -8.42 3.45
N TYR A 97 11.94 -8.38 4.36
CA TYR A 97 11.94 -7.67 5.64
C TYR A 97 13.11 -6.68 5.70
#